data_AF-A0A2U2YY09-F1
#
_entry.id   AF-A0A2U2YY09-F1
#
_cell.length_a   1.000
_cell.length_b   1.000
_cell.length_c   1.000
_cell.angle_alpha   90.00
_cell.angle_beta   90.00
_cell.angle_gamma   90.00
#
_symmetry.space_group_name_H-M   'P 1'
#
loop_
_entity.id
_entity.type
_entity.pdbx_description
1 polymer ?
#
loop_
_entity_poly.entity_id
_entity_poly.type
_entity_poly.pdbx_seq_one_letter_code
_entity_poly.pdbx_strand_id
1 'polypeptide(L)'
;MGIPKWTIKGIVDDFDECGCCGRHGLKRTVALMPLDADGNEDGSAVYYGTSCAATALSWTQGKVADTARAAQAERDQRDDYACRMISIYAPVEFAPVRDKARVYYGRNQSQRDTGVKATEEVAKLLAEARATLADTTTGPARPWRIEDFRRYVVIFNRDGGISLVRRVPEEEVERQEQAAAAQRRADEIRGSVLVVAALNAEAARDVAYADELTREWNAKAWQAAHA
;
A
#
# COMPACT_ATOMS: atom_id res chain seq x y z
N MET A 1 -38.52 6.81 -9.13
CA MET A 1 -37.25 6.28 -8.60
C MET A 1 -36.34 6.08 -9.80
N GLY A 2 -35.29 6.89 -9.94
CA GLY A 2 -34.31 6.68 -11.01
C GLY A 2 -33.59 5.35 -10.79
N ILE A 3 -33.22 4.66 -11.86
CA ILE A 3 -32.40 3.45 -11.75
C ILE A 3 -31.04 3.91 -11.21
N PRO A 4 -30.57 3.38 -10.06
CA PRO A 4 -29.27 3.78 -9.51
C PRO A 4 -28.18 3.49 -10.56
N LYS A 5 -27.32 4.47 -10.78
CA LYS A 5 -26.11 4.25 -11.58
C LYS A 5 -25.16 3.42 -10.72
N TRP A 6 -24.34 2.59 -11.35
CA TRP A 6 -23.39 1.74 -10.65
C TRP A 6 -21.98 2.02 -11.16
N THR A 7 -21.00 1.91 -10.27
CA THR A 7 -19.59 1.81 -10.65
C THR A 7 -18.97 0.52 -10.13
N ILE A 8 -17.99 -0.01 -10.85
CA ILE A 8 -17.24 -1.20 -10.42
C ILE A 8 -16.08 -0.74 -9.54
N LYS A 9 -16.00 -1.27 -8.32
CA LYS A 9 -14.91 -0.97 -7.38
C LYS A 9 -13.72 -1.92 -7.48
N GLY A 10 -13.93 -3.11 -8.04
CA GLY A 10 -12.89 -4.13 -8.18
C GLY A 10 -13.45 -5.54 -8.16
N ILE A 11 -12.55 -6.49 -7.99
CA ILE A 11 -12.85 -7.92 -7.87
C ILE A 11 -12.83 -8.29 -6.39
N VAL A 12 -13.70 -9.21 -6.00
CA VAL A 12 -13.69 -9.79 -4.65
C VAL A 12 -13.77 -11.30 -4.74
N ASP A 13 -12.75 -11.95 -4.21
CA ASP A 13 -12.64 -13.42 -4.20
C ASP A 13 -13.13 -14.02 -2.86
N ASP A 14 -13.36 -13.19 -1.84
CA ASP A 14 -13.84 -13.61 -0.51
C ASP A 14 -15.35 -13.92 -0.47
N PHE A 15 -16.13 -13.44 -1.44
CA PHE A 15 -17.56 -13.75 -1.58
C PHE A 15 -17.76 -14.75 -2.71
N ASP A 16 -18.39 -15.87 -2.40
CA ASP A 16 -18.72 -16.93 -3.36
C ASP A 16 -20.22 -16.98 -3.72
N GLU A 17 -21.02 -16.06 -3.17
CA GLU A 17 -22.45 -15.90 -3.44
C GLU A 17 -22.76 -14.62 -4.22
N CYS A 18 -23.65 -14.71 -5.21
CA CYS A 18 -24.15 -13.52 -5.91
C CYS A 18 -25.33 -12.89 -5.16
N GLY A 19 -25.17 -11.65 -4.68
CA GLY A 19 -26.25 -10.89 -4.03
C GLY A 19 -27.46 -10.53 -4.91
N CYS A 20 -27.41 -10.80 -6.22
CA CYS A 20 -28.54 -10.56 -7.15
C CYS A 20 -29.42 -11.81 -7.30
N CYS A 21 -28.82 -12.98 -7.47
CA CYS A 21 -29.54 -14.22 -7.80
C CYS A 21 -29.37 -15.35 -6.78
N GLY A 22 -28.61 -15.14 -5.71
CA GLY A 22 -28.34 -16.13 -4.66
C GLY A 22 -27.48 -17.33 -5.12
N ARG A 23 -26.84 -17.25 -6.29
CA ARG A 23 -26.01 -18.36 -6.78
C ARG A 23 -24.70 -18.42 -5.96
N HIS A 24 -24.42 -19.58 -5.38
CA HIS A 24 -23.20 -19.87 -4.62
C HIS A 24 -22.10 -20.56 -5.46
N GLY A 25 -20.92 -20.74 -4.87
CA GLY A 25 -19.77 -21.41 -5.48
C GLY A 25 -19.16 -20.62 -6.63
N LEU A 26 -19.28 -19.29 -6.60
CA LEU A 26 -18.66 -18.40 -7.57
C LEU A 26 -17.16 -18.36 -7.33
N LYS A 27 -16.38 -18.48 -8.41
CA LYS A 27 -14.92 -18.31 -8.35
C LYS A 27 -14.50 -16.87 -8.03
N ARG A 28 -15.39 -15.91 -8.29
CA ARG A 28 -15.19 -14.49 -8.04
C ARG A 28 -16.50 -13.73 -8.10
N THR A 29 -16.53 -12.61 -7.41
CA THR A 29 -17.58 -11.59 -7.52
C THR A 29 -16.97 -10.24 -7.89
N VAL A 30 -17.83 -9.34 -8.35
CA VAL A 30 -17.51 -7.95 -8.67
C VAL A 30 -18.23 -7.07 -7.67
N ALA A 31 -17.50 -6.15 -7.04
CA ALA A 31 -18.09 -5.16 -6.14
C ALA A 31 -18.67 -4.01 -6.97
N LEU A 32 -19.99 -3.82 -6.89
CA LEU A 32 -20.71 -2.71 -7.50
C LEU A 32 -21.10 -1.70 -6.42
N MET A 33 -20.68 -0.45 -6.59
CA MET A 33 -21.07 0.65 -5.72
C MET A 33 -22.22 1.44 -6.37
N PRO A 34 -23.38 1.58 -5.70
CA PRO A 34 -24.46 2.45 -6.17
C PRO A 34 -24.00 3.91 -6.17
N LEU A 35 -24.48 4.67 -7.14
CA LEU A 35 -24.23 6.10 -7.29
C LEU A 35 -25.54 6.89 -7.26
N ASP A 36 -25.52 8.06 -6.63
CA ASP A 36 -26.61 9.04 -6.65
C ASP A 36 -26.76 9.72 -8.02
N ALA A 37 -27.66 10.69 -8.10
CA ALA A 37 -27.92 11.45 -9.33
C ALA A 37 -26.72 12.29 -9.80
N ASP A 38 -25.89 12.72 -8.85
CA ASP A 38 -24.70 13.55 -9.06
C ASP A 38 -23.44 12.70 -9.33
N GLY A 39 -23.53 11.38 -9.16
CA GLY A 39 -22.45 10.43 -9.38
C GLY A 39 -21.59 10.14 -8.15
N ASN A 40 -22.04 10.54 -6.95
CA ASN A 40 -21.38 10.19 -5.70
C ASN A 40 -21.83 8.81 -5.21
N GLU A 41 -20.99 8.14 -4.43
CA GLU A 41 -21.31 6.84 -3.84
C GLU A 41 -22.51 6.95 -2.87
N ASP A 42 -23.53 6.12 -3.07
CA ASP A 42 -24.81 6.17 -2.34
C ASP A 42 -25.16 4.81 -1.69
N GLY A 43 -24.51 4.52 -0.56
CA GLY A 43 -24.78 3.32 0.24
C GLY A 43 -23.58 2.38 0.31
N SER A 44 -23.85 1.07 0.29
CA SER A 44 -22.84 0.02 0.41
C SER A 44 -22.67 -0.75 -0.88
N ALA A 45 -21.46 -1.25 -1.12
CA ALA A 45 -21.21 -2.10 -2.27
C ALA A 45 -22.01 -3.40 -2.21
N VAL A 46 -22.47 -3.87 -3.37
CA VAL A 46 -23.10 -5.17 -3.58
C VAL A 46 -22.18 -6.08 -4.39
N TYR A 47 -22.20 -7.38 -4.09
CA TYR A 47 -21.28 -8.36 -4.68
C TYR A 47 -22.00 -9.28 -5.66
N TYR A 48 -21.78 -9.07 -6.95
CA TYR A 48 -22.46 -9.84 -8.00
C TYR A 48 -21.49 -10.72 -8.78
N GLY A 49 -21.97 -11.89 -9.23
CA GLY A 49 -21.29 -12.63 -10.28
C GLY A 49 -21.23 -11.81 -11.58
N THR A 50 -20.24 -12.06 -12.43
CA THR A 50 -20.00 -11.27 -13.66
C THR A 50 -21.23 -11.17 -14.57
N SER A 51 -22.03 -12.23 -14.67
CA SER A 51 -23.26 -12.22 -15.47
C SER A 51 -24.32 -11.27 -14.91
N CYS A 52 -24.57 -11.31 -13.59
CA CYS A 52 -25.53 -10.43 -12.93
C CYS A 52 -25.06 -8.97 -12.93
N ALA A 53 -23.76 -8.74 -12.76
CA ALA A 53 -23.17 -7.41 -12.89
C ALA A 53 -23.33 -6.85 -14.31
N ALA A 54 -23.15 -7.68 -15.35
CA ALA A 54 -23.37 -7.29 -16.74
C ALA A 54 -24.82 -6.87 -17.00
N THR A 55 -25.79 -7.62 -16.45
CA THR A 55 -27.21 -7.25 -16.51
C THR A 55 -27.48 -5.93 -15.78
N ALA A 56 -26.99 -5.77 -14.55
CA ALA A 56 -27.20 -4.56 -13.75
C ALA A 56 -26.63 -3.29 -14.42
N LEU A 57 -25.48 -3.42 -15.09
CA LEU A 57 -24.81 -2.32 -15.80
C LEU A 57 -25.29 -2.13 -17.25
N SER A 58 -26.13 -3.03 -17.76
CA SER A 58 -26.46 -3.12 -19.20
C SER A 58 -25.20 -3.22 -20.09
N TRP A 59 -24.20 -3.98 -19.64
CA TRP A 59 -22.91 -4.19 -20.31
C TRP A 59 -22.75 -5.64 -20.76
N THR A 60 -21.72 -5.90 -21.56
CA THR A 60 -21.26 -7.27 -21.83
C THR A 60 -20.44 -7.81 -20.66
N GLN A 61 -20.44 -9.14 -20.47
CA GLN A 61 -19.61 -9.76 -19.42
C GLN A 61 -18.10 -9.47 -19.62
N GLY A 62 -17.64 -9.42 -20.87
CA GLY A 62 -16.26 -9.04 -21.19
C GLY A 62 -15.92 -7.64 -20.69
N LYS A 63 -16.78 -6.65 -20.98
CA LYS A 63 -16.60 -5.28 -20.50
C LYS A 63 -16.58 -5.21 -18.97
N VAL A 64 -17.47 -5.93 -18.28
CA VAL A 64 -17.45 -6.00 -16.81
C VAL A 64 -16.15 -6.59 -16.30
N ALA A 65 -15.66 -7.68 -16.89
CA ALA A 65 -14.42 -8.31 -16.47
C ALA A 65 -13.22 -7.37 -16.66
N ASP A 66 -13.15 -6.67 -17.80
CA ASP A 66 -12.06 -5.74 -18.09
C ASP A 66 -12.08 -4.52 -17.17
N THR A 67 -13.25 -3.91 -16.97
CA THR A 67 -13.41 -2.79 -16.03
C THR A 67 -13.14 -3.20 -14.58
N ALA A 68 -13.54 -4.40 -14.16
CA ALA A 68 -13.24 -4.91 -12.82
C ALA A 68 -11.74 -5.13 -12.61
N ARG A 69 -11.02 -5.65 -13.61
CA ARG A 69 -9.55 -5.77 -13.55
C ARG A 69 -8.86 -4.41 -13.51
N ALA A 70 -9.34 -3.45 -14.31
CA ALA A 70 -8.80 -2.09 -14.30
C ALA A 70 -9.00 -1.43 -12.92
N ALA A 71 -10.22 -1.50 -12.36
CA ALA A 71 -10.53 -0.98 -11.03
C ALA A 71 -9.69 -1.66 -9.93
N GLN A 72 -9.47 -2.97 -10.04
CA GLN A 72 -8.58 -3.70 -9.12
C GLN A 72 -7.14 -3.18 -9.23
N ALA A 73 -6.60 -3.07 -10.45
CA ALA A 73 -5.25 -2.56 -10.66
C ALA A 73 -5.07 -1.13 -10.14
N GLU A 74 -6.06 -0.26 -10.29
CA GLU A 74 -6.07 1.10 -9.71
C GLU A 74 -6.11 1.09 -8.18
N ARG A 75 -6.82 0.13 -7.57
CA ARG A 75 -6.79 -0.07 -6.10
C ARG A 75 -5.42 -0.54 -5.66
N ASP A 76 -4.85 -1.54 -6.32
CA ASP A 76 -3.53 -2.08 -5.99
C ASP A 76 -2.46 -0.97 -6.05
N GLN A 77 -2.52 -0.10 -7.06
CA GLN A 77 -1.64 1.08 -7.15
C GLN A 77 -1.84 2.08 -6.01
N ARG A 78 -3.09 2.34 -5.61
CA ARG A 78 -3.40 3.21 -4.45
C ARG A 78 -2.90 2.60 -3.14
N ASP A 79 -3.01 1.29 -2.99
CA ASP A 79 -2.53 0.54 -1.83
C ASP A 79 -1.01 0.56 -1.74
N ASP A 80 -0.33 0.36 -2.87
CA ASP A 80 1.13 0.48 -2.96
C ASP A 80 1.59 1.89 -2.59
N TYR A 81 0.93 2.92 -3.14
CA TYR A 81 1.20 4.31 -2.78
C TYR A 81 0.98 4.57 -1.28
N ALA A 82 -0.13 4.12 -0.72
CA ALA A 82 -0.44 4.26 0.70
C ALA A 82 0.62 3.54 1.58
N CYS A 83 1.03 2.33 1.20
CA CYS A 83 2.08 1.59 1.90
C CYS A 83 3.42 2.34 1.90
N ARG A 84 3.78 2.97 0.78
CA ARG A 84 4.98 3.82 0.67
C ARG A 84 4.87 5.04 1.57
N MET A 85 3.73 5.75 1.55
CA MET A 85 3.51 6.93 2.40
C MET A 85 3.62 6.59 3.88
N ILE A 86 2.99 5.49 4.32
CA ILE A 86 3.08 5.06 5.72
C ILE A 86 4.50 4.64 6.09
N SER A 87 5.17 3.84 5.25
CA SER A 87 6.53 3.35 5.54
C SER A 87 7.56 4.48 5.69
N ILE A 88 7.35 5.60 4.97
CA ILE A 88 8.21 6.78 5.04
C ILE A 88 7.82 7.69 6.21
N TYR A 89 6.54 8.02 6.35
CA TYR A 89 6.10 9.13 7.19
C TYR A 89 5.59 8.72 8.57
N ALA A 90 5.07 7.51 8.75
CA ALA A 90 4.60 7.07 10.08
C ALA A 90 5.74 7.06 11.12
N PRO A 91 6.98 6.65 10.78
CA PRO A 91 8.10 6.73 11.73
C PRO A 91 8.43 8.13 12.24
N VAL A 92 8.05 9.19 11.51
CA VAL A 92 8.29 10.59 11.88
C VAL A 92 7.03 11.32 12.34
N GLU A 93 5.90 10.62 12.51
CA GLU A 93 4.63 11.22 12.91
C GLU A 93 4.75 11.97 14.25
N PHE A 94 5.52 11.42 15.18
CA PHE A 94 5.76 12.00 16.51
C PHE A 94 7.17 12.60 16.67
N ALA A 95 7.92 12.71 15.58
CA ALA A 95 9.25 13.33 15.59
C ALA A 95 9.15 14.86 15.83
N PRO A 96 10.23 15.51 16.31
CA PRO A 96 10.31 16.96 16.40
C PRO A 96 9.97 17.63 15.05
N VAL A 97 9.34 18.81 15.10
CA VAL A 97 8.88 19.55 13.90
C VAL A 97 10.00 19.73 12.86
N ARG A 98 11.22 19.99 13.32
CA ARG A 98 12.40 20.14 12.45
C ARG A 98 12.69 18.87 11.63
N ASP A 99 12.60 17.70 12.26
CA ASP A 99 12.92 16.43 11.62
C ASP A 99 11.83 16.03 10.64
N LYS A 100 10.56 16.20 11.03
CA LYS A 100 9.41 15.99 10.15
C LYS A 100 9.50 16.87 8.90
N ALA A 101 9.85 18.14 9.07
CA ALA A 101 10.06 19.07 7.96
C ALA A 101 11.22 18.64 7.05
N ARG A 102 12.34 18.19 7.62
CA ARG A 102 13.50 17.73 6.85
C ARG A 102 13.18 16.49 6.02
N VAL A 103 12.47 15.52 6.59
CA VAL A 103 12.04 14.31 5.88
C VAL A 103 11.04 14.63 4.77
N TYR A 104 10.09 15.53 5.02
CA TYR A 104 9.10 15.95 4.02
C TYR A 104 9.73 16.73 2.86
N TYR A 105 10.46 17.82 3.13
CA TYR A 105 11.03 18.66 2.07
C TYR A 105 12.23 18.01 1.37
N GLY A 106 12.91 17.05 2.00
CA GLY A 106 13.95 16.25 1.34
C GLY A 106 13.40 15.52 0.10
N ARG A 107 12.14 15.10 0.14
CA ARG A 107 11.40 14.45 -0.95
C ARG A 107 10.58 15.42 -1.79
N ASN A 108 10.07 16.47 -1.17
CA ASN A 108 9.20 17.46 -1.79
C ASN A 108 9.94 18.80 -1.91
N GLN A 109 11.11 18.80 -2.56
CA GLN A 109 11.98 19.98 -2.62
C GLN A 109 11.29 21.19 -3.25
N SER A 110 10.46 20.97 -4.28
CA SER A 110 9.66 22.01 -4.92
C SER A 110 8.66 22.70 -4.00
N GLN A 111 8.29 22.06 -2.88
CA GLN A 111 7.31 22.61 -1.95
C GLN A 111 7.92 23.45 -0.84
N ARG A 112 9.26 23.48 -0.72
CA ARG A 112 9.97 24.16 0.38
C ARG A 112 9.63 25.63 0.50
N ASP A 113 9.48 26.32 -0.62
CA ASP A 113 9.27 27.78 -0.67
C ASP A 113 7.82 28.16 -1.00
N THR A 114 6.90 27.21 -0.95
CA THR A 114 5.48 27.41 -1.32
C THR A 114 4.59 27.84 -0.14
N GLY A 115 5.15 27.91 1.07
CA GLY A 115 4.39 28.18 2.31
C GLY A 115 3.62 26.98 2.86
N VAL A 116 3.68 25.83 2.18
CA VAL A 116 3.12 24.56 2.66
C VAL A 116 3.81 24.15 3.95
N LYS A 117 3.03 23.79 4.98
CA LYS A 117 3.55 23.35 6.27
C LYS A 117 3.74 21.83 6.28
N ALA A 118 5.00 21.38 6.30
CA ALA A 118 5.34 19.96 6.29
C ALA A 118 4.59 19.11 7.34
N THR A 119 4.36 19.65 8.54
CA THR A 119 3.65 18.91 9.59
C THR A 119 2.20 18.61 9.23
N GLU A 120 1.50 19.57 8.63
CA GLU A 120 0.09 19.43 8.22
C GLU A 120 -0.01 18.47 7.03
N GLU A 121 0.90 18.58 6.06
CA GLU A 121 0.94 17.68 4.90
C GLU A 121 1.30 16.25 5.27
N VAL A 122 2.26 16.03 6.19
CA VAL A 122 2.55 14.68 6.68
C VAL A 122 1.33 14.08 7.36
N ALA A 123 0.61 14.85 8.19
CA ALA A 123 -0.62 14.36 8.83
C ALA A 123 -1.71 14.02 7.79
N LYS A 124 -1.87 14.86 6.76
CA LYS A 124 -2.80 14.63 5.66
C LYS A 124 -2.47 13.36 4.88
N LEU A 125 -1.21 13.21 4.44
CA LEU A 125 -0.74 12.03 3.70
C LEU A 125 -0.95 10.74 4.50
N LEU A 126 -0.67 10.78 5.81
CA LEU A 126 -0.91 9.63 6.68
C LEU A 126 -2.40 9.32 6.85
N ALA A 127 -3.25 10.34 7.01
CA ALA A 127 -4.69 10.15 7.12
C ALA A 127 -5.28 9.52 5.84
N GLU A 128 -4.89 10.03 4.66
CA GLU A 128 -5.33 9.49 3.36
C GLU A 128 -4.85 8.06 3.13
N ALA A 129 -3.57 7.78 3.44
CA ALA A 129 -3.01 6.44 3.30
C ALA A 129 -3.69 5.43 4.24
N ARG A 130 -3.93 5.80 5.50
CA ARG A 130 -4.64 4.96 6.47
C ARG A 130 -6.08 4.70 6.06
N ALA A 131 -6.79 5.72 5.58
CA ALA A 131 -8.15 5.56 5.06
C ALA A 131 -8.19 4.60 3.85
N THR A 132 -7.21 4.74 2.94
CA THR A 132 -7.08 3.86 1.77
C THR A 132 -6.92 2.40 2.19
N LEU A 133 -6.01 2.11 3.12
CA LEU A 133 -5.73 0.74 3.57
C LEU A 133 -6.81 0.18 4.51
N ALA A 134 -7.59 1.05 5.17
CA ALA A 134 -8.75 0.67 5.97
C ALA A 134 -10.00 0.36 5.12
N ASP A 135 -10.05 0.75 3.84
CA ASP A 135 -11.19 0.51 2.95
C ASP A 135 -11.44 -0.99 2.73
N THR A 136 -12.52 -1.53 3.32
CA THR A 136 -12.88 -2.95 3.21
C THR A 136 -13.83 -3.28 2.06
N THR A 137 -14.09 -2.34 1.13
CA THR A 137 -15.08 -2.53 0.06
C THR A 137 -14.82 -3.77 -0.79
N THR A 138 -13.55 -4.08 -1.03
CA THR A 138 -13.08 -5.07 -2.01
C THR A 138 -12.19 -6.13 -1.36
N GLY A 139 -12.26 -6.29 -0.03
CA GLY A 139 -11.47 -7.27 0.75
C GLY A 139 -11.22 -6.81 2.19
N PRO A 140 -10.46 -7.55 3.00
CA PRO A 140 -10.14 -7.16 4.36
C PRO A 140 -9.30 -5.87 4.43
N ALA A 141 -9.27 -5.26 5.62
CA ALA A 141 -8.38 -4.14 5.90
C ALA A 141 -6.91 -4.57 5.71
N ARG A 142 -6.13 -3.73 5.04
CA ARG A 142 -4.71 -3.97 4.78
C ARG A 142 -3.88 -3.49 5.98
N PRO A 143 -2.69 -4.06 6.25
CA PRO A 143 -1.85 -3.61 7.35
C PRO A 143 -1.37 -2.17 7.12
N TRP A 144 -1.40 -1.34 8.15
CA TRP A 144 -1.11 0.10 8.03
C TRP A 144 -0.45 0.71 9.27
N ARG A 145 -0.22 -0.07 10.32
CA ARG A 145 0.41 0.40 11.55
C ARG A 145 1.90 0.07 11.58
N ILE A 146 2.65 0.68 12.50
CA ILE A 146 4.09 0.43 12.62
C ILE A 146 4.35 -1.00 13.11
N GLU A 147 3.44 -1.56 13.91
CA GLU A 147 3.44 -2.96 14.37
C GLU A 147 3.31 -3.95 13.20
N ASP A 148 2.76 -3.51 12.07
CA ASP A 148 2.62 -4.34 10.88
C ASP A 148 3.91 -4.37 10.03
N PHE A 149 4.89 -3.50 10.32
CA PHE A 149 6.09 -3.40 9.52
C PHE A 149 6.90 -4.68 9.62
N ARG A 150 7.45 -5.10 8.47
CA ARG A 150 8.39 -6.21 8.37
C ARG A 150 9.77 -5.67 8.05
N ARG A 151 10.81 -6.37 8.53
CA ARG A 151 12.18 -6.03 8.17
C ARG A 151 12.53 -6.59 6.81
N TYR A 152 13.29 -5.82 6.04
CA TYR A 152 13.79 -6.18 4.72
C TYR A 152 15.30 -5.95 4.67
N VAL A 153 16.02 -6.94 4.15
CA VAL A 153 17.40 -6.78 3.71
C VAL A 153 17.39 -6.16 2.32
N VAL A 154 18.13 -5.09 2.15
CA VAL A 154 18.33 -4.38 0.89
C VAL A 154 19.81 -4.42 0.55
N ILE A 155 20.14 -4.91 -0.63
CA ILE A 155 21.51 -4.94 -1.15
C ILE A 155 21.64 -3.90 -2.24
N PHE A 156 22.56 -2.96 -2.04
CA PHE A 156 22.96 -1.98 -3.06
C PHE A 156 24.14 -2.50 -3.85
N ASN A 157 24.20 -2.19 -5.14
CA ASN A 157 25.39 -2.37 -5.96
C ASN A 157 26.38 -1.20 -5.73
N ARG A 158 27.56 -1.28 -6.35
CA ARG A 158 28.58 -0.22 -6.27
C ARG A 158 28.09 1.15 -6.76
N ASP A 159 27.17 1.17 -7.72
CA ASP A 159 26.64 2.39 -8.33
C ASP A 159 25.48 3.01 -7.53
N GLY A 160 25.14 2.42 -6.37
CA GLY A 160 24.07 2.89 -5.49
C GLY A 160 22.66 2.43 -5.89
N GLY A 161 22.51 1.58 -6.91
CA GLY A 161 21.25 0.95 -7.27
C GLY A 161 20.94 -0.30 -6.44
N ILE A 162 19.68 -0.53 -6.12
CA ILE A 162 19.24 -1.73 -5.39
C ILE A 162 19.35 -2.97 -6.30
N SER A 163 20.18 -3.94 -5.90
CA SER A 163 20.29 -5.25 -6.55
C SER A 163 19.27 -6.26 -6.01
N LEU A 164 18.89 -6.17 -4.73
CA LEU A 164 17.97 -7.13 -4.09
C LEU A 164 17.22 -6.47 -2.95
N VAL A 165 15.94 -6.81 -2.81
CA VAL A 165 15.15 -6.60 -1.59
C VAL A 165 14.54 -7.92 -1.19
N ARG A 166 14.75 -8.33 0.06
CA ARG A 166 14.22 -9.60 0.57
C ARG A 166 13.72 -9.43 2.00
N ARG A 167 12.56 -10.01 2.31
CA ARG A 167 12.02 -10.03 3.68
C ARG A 167 12.96 -10.80 4.60
N VAL A 168 13.20 -10.24 5.79
CA VAL A 168 13.95 -10.88 6.87
C VAL A 168 13.06 -11.94 7.53
N PRO A 169 13.53 -13.20 7.63
CA PRO A 169 12.83 -14.25 8.34
C PRO A 169 12.66 -13.94 9.84
N GLU A 170 11.60 -14.48 10.42
CA GLU A 170 11.35 -14.39 11.86
C GLU A 170 12.26 -15.36 12.62
N GLU A 171 12.54 -16.53 12.06
CA GLU A 171 13.44 -17.52 12.64
C GLU A 171 14.90 -17.03 12.66
N GLU A 172 15.56 -17.19 13.81
CA GLU A 172 16.90 -16.66 14.03
C GLU A 172 17.96 -17.33 13.15
N VAL A 173 17.86 -18.65 12.94
CA VAL A 173 18.80 -19.40 12.09
C VAL A 173 18.70 -18.92 10.65
N GLU A 174 17.50 -18.88 10.08
CA GLU A 174 17.28 -18.40 8.70
C GLU A 174 17.70 -16.93 8.54
N ARG A 175 17.48 -16.11 9.57
CA ARG A 175 17.90 -14.71 9.60
C ARG A 175 19.42 -14.57 9.55
N GLN A 176 20.16 -15.34 10.34
CA GLN A 176 21.62 -15.34 10.34
C GLN A 176 22.18 -15.83 9.00
N GLU A 177 21.60 -16.90 8.45
CA GLU A 177 21.97 -17.42 7.13
C GLU A 177 21.72 -16.38 6.03
N GLN A 178 20.56 -15.72 6.04
CA GLN A 178 20.23 -14.67 5.09
C GLN A 178 21.18 -13.48 5.23
N ALA A 179 21.50 -13.05 6.46
CA ALA A 179 22.44 -11.95 6.69
C ALA A 179 23.83 -12.28 6.15
N ALA A 180 24.33 -13.49 6.41
CA ALA A 180 25.62 -13.95 5.88
C ALA A 180 25.60 -14.04 4.34
N ALA A 181 24.50 -14.53 3.75
CA ALA A 181 24.35 -14.59 2.30
C ALA A 181 24.28 -13.20 1.65
N ALA A 182 23.57 -12.26 2.29
CA ALA A 182 23.49 -10.89 1.84
C ALA A 182 24.85 -10.20 1.88
N GLN A 183 25.63 -10.41 2.95
CA GLN A 183 26.97 -9.84 3.06
C GLN A 183 27.91 -10.40 1.99
N ARG A 184 27.96 -11.72 1.80
CA ARG A 184 28.75 -12.34 0.72
C ARG A 184 28.39 -11.75 -0.64
N ARG A 185 27.09 -11.59 -0.91
CA ARG A 185 26.62 -11.01 -2.18
C ARG A 185 27.03 -9.56 -2.33
N ALA A 186 26.93 -8.75 -1.27
CA ALA A 186 27.39 -7.37 -1.30
C ALA A 186 28.90 -7.30 -1.57
N ASP A 187 29.71 -8.14 -0.93
CA ASP A 187 31.16 -8.19 -1.15
C ASP A 187 31.50 -8.55 -2.61
N GLU A 188 30.82 -9.54 -3.19
CA GLU A 188 30.97 -9.93 -4.60
C GLU A 188 30.72 -8.76 -5.58
N ILE A 189 29.67 -7.98 -5.35
CA ILE A 189 29.28 -6.86 -6.22
C ILE A 189 29.90 -5.53 -5.78
N ARG A 190 30.77 -5.53 -4.76
CA ARG A 190 31.33 -4.33 -4.11
C ARG A 190 30.26 -3.32 -3.70
N GLY A 191 29.16 -3.87 -3.19
CA GLY A 191 27.97 -3.18 -2.77
C GLY A 191 27.93 -2.93 -1.27
N SER A 192 26.72 -2.68 -0.77
CA SER A 192 26.45 -2.55 0.66
C SER A 192 25.13 -3.22 1.04
N VAL A 193 24.99 -3.57 2.32
CA VAL A 193 23.78 -4.15 2.87
C VAL A 193 23.15 -3.15 3.85
N LEU A 194 21.84 -3.01 3.75
CA LEU A 194 21.02 -2.22 4.66
C LEU A 194 19.83 -3.05 5.13
N VAL A 195 19.39 -2.83 6.37
CA VAL A 195 18.13 -3.38 6.88
C VAL A 195 17.18 -2.22 7.17
N VAL A 196 15.97 -2.30 6.63
CA VAL A 196 14.90 -1.29 6.85
C VAL A 196 13.60 -1.98 7.24
N ALA A 197 12.69 -1.25 7.88
CA ALA A 197 11.35 -1.70 8.18
C ALA A 197 10.33 -1.02 7.26
N ALA A 198 9.41 -1.78 6.68
CA ALA A 198 8.35 -1.24 5.81
C ALA A 198 7.14 -2.19 5.78
N LEU A 199 6.03 -1.72 5.21
CA LEU A 199 4.82 -2.55 5.04
C LEU A 199 4.97 -3.61 3.94
N ASN A 200 5.73 -3.32 2.88
CA ASN A 200 5.98 -4.25 1.79
C ASN A 200 7.38 -4.05 1.18
N ALA A 201 7.78 -4.95 0.27
CA ALA A 201 9.10 -4.92 -0.34
C ALA A 201 9.34 -3.69 -1.24
N GLU A 202 8.29 -3.13 -1.82
CA GLU A 202 8.42 -1.94 -2.67
C GLU A 202 8.64 -0.68 -1.81
N ALA A 203 7.83 -0.50 -0.76
CA ALA A 203 8.03 0.55 0.22
C ALA A 203 9.40 0.43 0.92
N ALA A 204 9.92 -0.79 1.12
CA ALA A 204 11.27 -0.99 1.61
C ALA A 204 12.35 -0.41 0.68
N ARG A 205 12.15 -0.42 -0.65
CA ARG A 205 13.07 0.24 -1.59
C ARG A 205 13.09 1.74 -1.37
N ASP A 206 11.91 2.35 -1.22
CA ASP A 206 11.78 3.79 -1.01
C ASP A 206 12.36 4.25 0.33
N VAL A 207 12.20 3.45 1.38
CA VAL A 207 12.86 3.70 2.68
C VAL A 207 14.38 3.51 2.57
N ALA A 208 14.86 2.53 1.80
CA ALA A 208 16.29 2.30 1.63
C ALA A 208 16.98 3.47 0.89
N TYR A 209 16.36 4.00 -0.16
CA TYR A 209 16.84 5.20 -0.87
C TYR A 209 16.65 6.52 -0.12
N ALA A 210 15.98 6.50 1.03
CA ALA A 210 15.75 7.69 1.82
C ALA A 210 17.04 8.39 2.27
N ASP A 211 16.93 9.61 2.78
CA ASP A 211 18.03 10.20 3.52
C ASP A 211 18.24 9.50 4.87
N GLU A 212 19.42 9.70 5.47
CA GLU A 212 19.83 9.05 6.71
C GLU A 212 18.86 9.30 7.87
N LEU A 213 18.32 10.52 8.01
CA LEU A 213 17.40 10.86 9.08
C LEU A 213 16.09 10.06 8.98
N THR A 214 15.57 9.86 7.76
CA THR A 214 14.40 9.00 7.56
C THR A 214 14.68 7.57 8.02
N ARG A 215 15.86 7.01 7.69
CA ARG A 215 16.24 5.65 8.08
C ARG A 215 16.45 5.51 9.59
N GLU A 216 17.02 6.52 10.24
CA GLU A 216 17.16 6.54 11.70
C GLU A 216 15.79 6.51 12.40
N TRP A 217 14.85 7.35 11.96
CA TRP A 217 13.50 7.35 12.51
C TRP A 217 12.76 6.06 12.22
N ASN A 218 12.94 5.49 11.03
CA ASN A 218 12.41 4.17 10.68
C ASN A 218 12.87 3.09 11.66
N ALA A 219 14.18 3.02 11.94
CA ALA A 219 14.74 2.06 12.89
C ALA A 219 14.22 2.30 14.32
N LYS A 220 14.20 3.55 14.80
CA LYS A 220 13.72 3.92 16.14
C LYS A 220 12.24 3.56 16.33
N ALA A 221 11.40 3.91 15.36
CA ALA A 221 9.96 3.65 15.42
C ALA A 221 9.66 2.14 15.41
N TRP A 222 10.36 1.38 14.56
CA TRP A 222 10.20 -0.07 14.52
C TRP A 222 10.62 -0.73 15.84
N GLN A 223 11.78 -0.32 16.39
CA GLN A 223 12.27 -0.79 17.69
C GLN A 223 11.27 -0.47 18.80
N ALA A 224 10.72 0.74 18.85
CA ALA A 224 9.76 1.13 19.88
C ALA A 224 8.44 0.32 19.81
N ALA A 225 8.00 -0.07 18.62
CA ALA A 225 6.78 -0.85 18.42
C ALA A 225 6.95 -2.36 18.68
N HIS A 226 8.19 -2.87 18.70
CA HIS A 226 8.50 -4.30 18.82
C HIS A 226 9.45 -4.63 19.99
N ALA A 227 9.68 -3.68 20.89
CA ALA A 227 10.41 -3.86 22.15
C ALA A 227 9.48 -4.44 23.23
#